data_AF-A0A0F2PN60-F1
#
_entry.id   AF-A0A0F2PN60-F1
#
_cell.length_a   1.000
_cell.length_b   1.000
_cell.length_c   1.000
_cell.angle_alpha   90.00
_cell.angle_beta   90.00
_cell.angle_gamma   90.00
#
_symmetry.space_group_name_H-M   'P 1'
#
loop_
_entity.id
_entity.type
_entity.pdbx_description
1 polymer ?
#
loop_
_entity_poly.entity_id
_entity_poly.type
_entity_poly.pdbx_seq_one_letter_code
_entity_poly.pdbx_strand_id
1 'polypeptide(L)'
;NPDYLNLLESWRIKISMDGKGQALDNVRTERFFRTLKYDCVYINEFNSPRELRIALNQYILVYNTYRPHSSIGGQCPAQVYDGKHHQEVA
;
A
#
# COMPACT_ATOMS: atom_id res chain seq x y z
N ASN A 1 2.91 -11.88 -20.00
CA ASN A 1 1.45 -12.06 -20.12
C ASN A 1 0.89 -10.85 -20.88
N PRO A 2 0.61 -10.99 -22.19
CA PRO A 2 0.23 -9.86 -23.04
C PRO A 2 -1.09 -9.21 -22.63
N ASP A 3 -2.05 -9.99 -22.12
CA ASP A 3 -3.37 -9.48 -21.72
C ASP A 3 -3.29 -8.46 -20.57
N TYR A 4 -2.36 -8.69 -19.63
CA TYR A 4 -2.10 -7.76 -18.53
C TYR A 4 -1.52 -6.43 -19.01
N LEU A 5 -0.58 -6.47 -19.96
CA LEU A 5 0.04 -5.25 -20.50
C LEU A 5 -0.97 -4.44 -21.32
N ASN A 6 -1.74 -5.11 -22.17
CA ASN A 6 -2.80 -4.50 -22.98
C ASN A 6 -3.86 -3.81 -22.12
N LEU A 7 -4.25 -4.41 -21.00
CA LEU A 7 -5.18 -3.80 -20.06
C LEU A 7 -4.62 -2.49 -19.51
N LEU A 8 -3.39 -2.49 -18.98
CA LEU A 8 -2.78 -1.27 -18.43
C LEU A 8 -2.60 -0.18 -19.48
N GLU A 9 -2.21 -0.55 -20.70
CA GLU A 9 -2.10 0.38 -21.83
C GLU A 9 -3.46 0.99 -22.21
N SER A 10 -4.54 0.20 -22.21
CA SER A 10 -5.90 0.71 -22.49
C SER A 10 -6.37 1.76 -21.48
N TRP A 11 -5.92 1.65 -20.23
CA TRP A 11 -6.17 2.62 -19.16
C TRP A 11 -5.12 3.74 -19.10
N ARG A 12 -4.19 3.78 -20.06
CA ARG A 12 -3.08 4.75 -20.12
C ARG A 12 -2.20 4.75 -18.85
N ILE A 13 -2.09 3.60 -18.20
CA ILE A 13 -1.26 3.42 -17.00
C ILE A 13 0.18 3.19 -17.47
N LYS A 14 1.10 4.06 -17.04
CA LYS A 14 2.53 3.88 -17.29
C LYS A 14 3.06 2.71 -16.47
N ILE A 15 3.47 1.65 -17.16
CA ILE A 15 4.05 0.46 -16.52
C ILE A 15 5.50 0.78 -16.14
N SER A 16 5.81 0.66 -14.86
CA SER A 16 7.18 0.75 -14.34
C SER A 16 7.63 -0.66 -13.97
N MET A 17 8.46 -1.25 -14.83
CA MET A 17 9.14 -2.51 -14.54
C MET A 17 10.50 -2.19 -13.93
N ASP A 18 10.89 -2.91 -12.89
CA ASP A 18 12.23 -2.77 -12.33
C ASP A 18 13.28 -3.31 -13.32
N GLY A 19 14.42 -2.62 -13.39
CA GLY A 19 15.60 -3.17 -14.04
C GLY A 19 16.17 -4.29 -13.18
N LYS A 20 16.75 -5.33 -13.80
CA LYS A 20 17.49 -6.38 -13.05
C LYS A 20 18.50 -5.74 -12.09
N GLY A 21 18.32 -5.97 -10.79
CA GLY A 21 19.24 -5.49 -9.74
C GLY A 21 18.86 -4.16 -9.09
N GLN A 22 17.71 -3.56 -9.40
CA GLN A 22 17.24 -2.32 -8.75
C GLN A 22 16.07 -2.57 -7.80
N ALA A 23 16.35 -3.14 -6.62
CA ALA A 23 15.35 -3.43 -5.60
C ALA A 23 14.83 -2.18 -4.84
N LEU A 24 15.35 -0.99 -5.15
CA LEU A 24 15.05 0.25 -4.41
C LEU A 24 13.60 0.70 -4.57
N ASP A 25 12.99 0.42 -5.72
CA ASP A 25 11.62 0.82 -6.02
C ASP A 25 10.60 0.11 -5.13
N ASN A 26 10.92 -1.12 -4.68
CA ASN A 26 10.03 -1.95 -3.87
C ASN A 26 10.20 -1.73 -2.35
N VAL A 27 11.23 -1.00 -1.90
CA VAL A 27 11.57 -0.87 -0.47
C VAL A 27 10.40 -0.34 0.37
N ARG A 28 9.59 0.57 -0.18
CA ARG A 28 8.42 1.12 0.52
C ARG A 28 7.35 0.05 0.73
N THR A 29 7.05 -0.70 -0.32
CA THR A 29 6.09 -1.82 -0.31
C THR A 29 6.54 -2.93 0.64
N GLU A 30 7.82 -3.29 0.61
CA GLU A 30 8.39 -4.30 1.53
C GLU A 30 8.31 -3.87 2.98
N ARG A 31 8.61 -2.59 3.27
CA ARG A 31 8.47 -2.03 4.62
C ARG A 31 7.02 -2.10 5.09
N PHE A 32 6.06 -1.75 4.24
CA PHE A 32 4.63 -1.89 4.54
C PHE A 32 4.27 -3.35 4.87
N PHE A 33 4.64 -4.30 4.01
CA PHE A 33 4.32 -5.72 4.22
C PHE A 33 4.97 -6.29 5.47
N ARG A 34 6.18 -5.85 5.83
CA ARG A 34 6.81 -6.22 7.10
C ARG A 34 5.95 -5.76 8.27
N THR A 35 5.57 -4.49 8.31
CA THR A 35 4.76 -3.94 9.40
C THR A 35 3.39 -4.63 9.49
N LEU A 36 2.68 -4.83 8.38
CA LEU A 36 1.43 -5.59 8.31
C LEU A 36 1.58 -6.99 8.92
N LYS A 37 2.63 -7.71 8.54
CA LYS A 37 2.84 -9.09 9.01
C LYS A 37 3.11 -9.14 10.50
N TYR A 38 3.98 -8.27 11.01
CA TYR A 38 4.32 -8.26 12.44
C TYR A 38 3.16 -7.78 13.32
N ASP A 39 2.45 -6.74 12.89
CA ASP A 39 1.43 -6.10 13.72
C ASP A 39 0.05 -6.80 13.62
N CYS A 40 -0.17 -7.62 12.59
CA CYS A 40 -1.46 -8.29 12.37
C CYS A 40 -1.30 -9.77 12.10
N VAL A 41 -0.55 -10.18 11.07
CA VAL A 41 -0.61 -11.59 10.63
C VAL A 41 0.05 -12.55 11.60
N TYR A 42 1.20 -12.21 12.18
CA TYR A 42 1.99 -13.13 13.00
C TYR A 42 1.51 -13.25 14.45
N ILE A 43 0.78 -12.25 14.94
CA ILE A 43 0.26 -12.23 16.33
C ILE A 43 -1.18 -12.74 16.44
N ASN A 44 -1.80 -13.11 15.32
CA ASN A 44 -3.17 -13.61 15.28
C ASN A 44 -3.21 -15.01 14.64
N GLU A 45 -4.10 -15.85 15.14
CA GLU A 45 -4.49 -17.09 14.48
C GLU A 45 -5.82 -16.89 13.77
N PHE A 46 -5.90 -17.32 12.50
CA PHE A 46 -7.11 -17.20 11.69
C PHE A 46 -7.65 -18.58 11.37
N ASN A 47 -8.92 -18.80 11.66
CA ASN A 47 -9.61 -20.06 11.42
C ASN A 47 -10.14 -20.17 9.99
N SER A 48 -10.16 -19.06 9.24
CA SER A 48 -10.58 -19.06 7.84
C SER A 48 -9.95 -17.92 7.03
N PRO A 49 -9.84 -18.06 5.70
CA PRO A 49 -9.46 -16.96 4.82
C PRO A 49 -10.40 -15.75 4.89
N ARG A 50 -11.67 -15.95 5.25
CA ARG A 50 -12.65 -14.87 5.43
C ARG A 50 -12.28 -13.99 6.62
N GLU A 51 -11.91 -14.61 7.73
CA GLU A 51 -11.46 -13.93 8.94
C GLU A 51 -10.21 -13.10 8.69
N LEU A 52 -9.20 -13.70 8.02
CA LEU A 52 -7.99 -12.99 7.61
C LEU A 52 -8.33 -11.76 6.74
N ARG A 53 -9.24 -11.88 5.76
CA ARG A 53 -9.65 -10.74 4.92
C ARG A 53 -10.28 -9.61 5.74
N ILE A 54 -11.10 -9.94 6.74
CA ILE A 54 -11.72 -8.93 7.62
C ILE A 54 -10.62 -8.21 8.42
N ALA A 55 -9.71 -8.96 9.03
CA ALA A 55 -8.60 -8.39 9.81
C ALA A 55 -7.68 -7.51 8.93
N LEU A 56 -7.35 -7.95 7.71
CA LEU A 56 -6.54 -7.16 6.77
C LEU A 56 -7.24 -5.86 6.36
N ASN A 57 -8.55 -5.91 6.07
CA ASN A 57 -9.30 -4.70 5.72
C ASN A 57 -9.33 -3.69 6.88
N GLN A 58 -9.55 -4.16 8.10
CA GLN A 58 -9.50 -3.32 9.30
C GLN A 58 -8.11 -2.74 9.52
N TYR A 59 -7.06 -3.56 9.39
CA TYR A 59 -5.68 -3.10 9.53
C TYR A 59 -5.33 -2.02 8.50
N ILE A 60 -5.69 -2.22 7.22
CA ILE A 60 -5.42 -1.25 6.15
C ILE A 60 -6.14 0.07 6.43
N LEU A 61 -7.39 0.02 6.89
CA LEU A 61 -8.13 1.22 7.28
C LEU A 61 -7.37 1.97 8.37
N VAL A 62 -7.03 1.31 9.47
CA VAL A 62 -6.30 1.92 10.61
C VAL A 62 -4.94 2.45 10.18
N TYR A 63 -4.19 1.69 9.38
CA TYR A 63 -2.88 2.10 8.86
C TYR A 63 -2.98 3.41 8.07
N ASN A 64 -4.01 3.54 7.23
CA ASN A 64 -4.17 4.71 6.38
C ASN A 64 -4.78 5.92 7.11
N THR A 65 -5.69 5.73 8.06
CA THR A 65 -6.48 6.83 8.64
C THR A 65 -6.08 7.25 10.05
N TYR A 66 -5.41 6.37 10.82
CA TYR A 66 -5.13 6.63 12.23
C TYR A 66 -3.64 6.54 12.58
N ARG A 67 -2.88 5.64 11.94
CA ARG A 67 -1.47 5.42 12.29
C ARG A 67 -0.60 6.63 11.90
N PRO A 68 0.13 7.26 12.82
CA PRO A 68 1.06 8.33 12.50
C PRO A 68 2.37 7.77 11.92
N HIS A 69 2.96 8.47 10.94
CA HIS A 69 4.21 8.06 10.29
C HIS A 69 5.28 9.15 10.38
N SER A 70 6.43 8.83 10.99
CA SER A 70 7.54 9.78 11.18
C SER A 70 8.08 10.35 9.87
N SER A 71 8.08 9.56 8.78
CA SER A 71 8.52 10.01 7.46
C SER A 71 7.64 11.10 6.83
N ILE A 72 6.43 11.32 7.36
CA ILE A 72 5.48 12.32 6.88
C ILE A 72 5.02 13.22 8.04
N GLY A 73 5.93 13.56 8.95
CA GLY A 73 5.67 14.54 10.01
C GLY A 73 4.63 14.09 11.04
N GLY A 74 4.45 12.78 11.23
CA GLY A 74 3.48 12.22 12.17
C GLY A 74 2.04 12.21 11.65
N GLN A 75 1.80 12.59 10.38
CA GLN A 75 0.49 12.45 9.75
C GLN A 75 0.21 11.00 9.37
N CYS A 76 -1.07 10.66 9.16
CA CYS A 76 -1.46 9.38 8.58
C CYS A 76 -1.42 9.45 7.03
N PRO A 77 -1.27 8.30 6.34
CA PRO A 77 -1.18 8.26 4.88
C PRO A 77 -2.35 8.95 4.16
N ALA A 78 -3.59 8.76 4.65
CA ALA A 78 -4.77 9.37 4.06
C ALA A 78 -4.73 10.91 4.13
N GLN A 79 -4.30 11.50 5.24
CA GLN A 79 -4.15 12.95 5.36
C GLN A 79 -3.21 13.54 4.31
N VAL A 80 -2.09 12.87 4.06
CA VAL A 80 -1.10 13.32 3.07
C VAL A 80 -1.62 13.09 1.65
N TYR A 81 -2.29 11.97 1.40
CA TYR A 81 -2.83 11.64 0.07
C TYR A 81 -3.97 12.59 -0.30
N ASP A 82 -4.96 12.76 0.58
CA ASP A 82 -6.15 13.60 0.36
C ASP A 82 -5.79 15.09 0.37
N GLY A 83 -4.85 15.50 1.22
CA GLY A 83 -4.34 16.88 1.25
C GLY A 83 -3.56 17.27 -0.01
N LYS A 84 -2.97 16.30 -0.72
CA LYS A 84 -2.28 16.52 -2.00
C LYS A 84 -3.25 16.72 -3.18
N HIS A 85 -4.46 16.17 -3.11
CA HIS A 85 -5.49 16.36 -4.15
C HIS A 85 -6.10 17.78 -4.17
N HIS A 86 -5.79 18.64 -3.18
CA HIS A 86 -6.22 20.05 -3.15
C HIS A 86 -5.16 21.04 -3.69
N GLN A 87 -3.98 20.60 -4.13
CA GLN A 87 -2.91 21.49 -4.62
C GLN A 87 -2.63 21.44 -6.13
N GLU A 88 -3.44 20.72 -6.91
CA GLU A 88 -3.39 20.77 -8.38
C GLU A 88 -4.70 21.33 -8.97
N VAL A 89 -5.05 22.55 -8.58
CA VAL A 89 -5.90 23.44 -9.40
C VAL A 89 -5.44 24.88 -9.20
N ALA A 90 -4.45 25.31 -10.00
CA ALA A 90 -4.12 26.70 -10.25
C ALA A 90 -3.59 26.84 -11.68
#